data_AF-A0A3B0IT58-F1
#
_entry.id   AF-A0A3B0IT58-F1
#
_cell.length_a   1.000
_cell.length_b   1.000
_cell.length_c   1.000
_cell.angle_alpha   90.00
_cell.angle_beta   90.00
_cell.angle_gamma   90.00
#
_symmetry.space_group_name_H-M   'P 1'
#
loop_
_entity.id
_entity.type
_entity.pdbx_description
1 polymer ?
#
loop_
_entity_poly.entity_id
_entity_poly.type
_entity_poly.pdbx_seq_one_letter_code
_entity_poly.pdbx_strand_id
1 'polypeptide(L)'
;MVLLLVILIPVLVSSAGTSAHYEMLGTCRMVCDPYGGTKAPSTAATPDRGLMQSLPTFIQGPKGEAGRPGKAGPRGPPGEPGPPGPVGPPGEKGEPGRQGLPGPPGAPGLNAAGAISAATYSTVPKIAFYAGLKRQHEGYEVLKFDDVVTNLGNHYDPTTGKFTCSIPGIYFFTYHVLMRGGDGTSMWADLCKNNQVRASAIAQDADQNYDYASNSVVLHLEPGDEVYIKLDGGKAHGGNNNKYSTFSGFIIYAD
;
A
#
# COMPACT_ATOMS: atom_id res chain seq x y z
N MET A 1 -13.00 31.37 42.52
CA MET A 1 -13.36 30.64 41.27
C MET A 1 -12.17 29.89 40.67
N VAL A 2 -10.98 30.47 40.58
CA VAL A 2 -9.80 29.80 39.97
C VAL A 2 -9.33 28.58 40.77
N LEU A 3 -9.35 28.63 42.11
CA LEU A 3 -8.91 27.51 42.95
C LEU A 3 -9.84 26.27 42.90
N LEU A 4 -11.14 26.48 42.61
CA LEU A 4 -12.12 25.40 42.45
C LEU A 4 -11.87 24.60 41.15
N LEU A 5 -11.45 25.28 40.09
CA LEU A 5 -11.16 24.65 38.78
C LEU A 5 -9.89 23.78 38.82
N VAL A 6 -8.87 24.17 39.59
CA VAL A 6 -7.61 23.41 39.68
C VAL A 6 -7.78 22.08 40.43
N ILE A 7 -8.78 21.96 41.30
CA ILE A 7 -9.06 20.73 42.04
C ILE A 7 -10.09 19.84 41.32
N LEU A 8 -11.05 20.43 40.58
CA LEU A 8 -12.09 19.68 39.87
C LEU A 8 -11.56 18.94 38.62
N ILE A 9 -10.59 19.51 37.90
CA ILE A 9 -10.07 18.91 36.66
C ILE A 9 -9.30 17.59 36.92
N PRO A 10 -8.40 17.47 37.91
CA PRO A 10 -7.73 16.21 38.21
C PRO A 10 -8.69 15.11 38.71
N VAL A 11 -9.72 15.49 39.48
CA VAL A 11 -10.69 14.53 40.05
C VAL A 11 -11.59 13.92 38.97
N LEU A 12 -11.98 14.70 37.95
CA LEU A 12 -12.73 14.19 36.80
C LEU A 12 -11.89 13.26 35.90
N VAL A 13 -10.57 13.51 35.80
CA VAL A 13 -9.66 12.64 35.02
C VAL A 13 -9.40 11.30 35.71
N SER A 14 -9.37 11.27 37.05
CA SER A 14 -9.21 10.01 37.81
C SER A 14 -10.49 9.16 37.93
N SER A 15 -11.68 9.69 37.60
CA SER A 15 -12.93 8.91 37.64
C SER A 15 -13.31 8.28 36.30
N ALA A 16 -12.53 8.51 35.23
CA ALA A 16 -12.71 7.85 33.95
C ALA A 16 -12.02 6.47 33.99
N GLY A 17 -12.78 5.46 34.42
CA GLY A 17 -12.32 4.08 34.54
C GLY A 17 -11.76 3.52 33.23
N THR A 18 -10.66 2.78 33.35
CA THR A 18 -10.06 1.98 32.29
C THR A 18 -10.86 0.70 32.09
N SER A 19 -11.87 0.70 31.22
CA SER A 19 -12.37 -0.54 30.61
C SER A 19 -13.04 -0.25 29.26
N ALA A 20 -12.25 0.14 28.26
CA ALA A 20 -12.67 0.06 26.87
C ALA A 20 -12.46 -1.38 26.39
N HIS A 21 -13.45 -2.25 26.64
CA HIS A 21 -13.57 -3.54 25.98
C HIS A 21 -14.08 -3.27 24.55
N TYR A 22 -13.22 -3.44 23.55
CA TYR A 22 -13.64 -3.46 22.15
C TYR A 22 -13.96 -4.91 21.76
N GLU A 23 -15.25 -5.24 21.65
CA GLU A 23 -15.69 -6.49 21.02
C GLU A 23 -15.63 -6.33 19.50
N MET A 24 -14.67 -7.01 18.86
CA MET A 24 -14.66 -7.25 17.42
C MET A 24 -15.77 -8.26 17.09
N LEU A 25 -16.99 -7.76 16.82
CA LEU A 25 -18.05 -8.58 16.21
C LEU A 25 -17.74 -8.78 14.73
N GLY A 26 -16.87 -9.76 14.45
CA GLY A 26 -16.56 -10.19 13.09
C GLY A 26 -15.76 -11.48 13.11
N THR A 27 -16.43 -12.62 12.95
CA THR A 27 -15.78 -13.91 12.74
C THR A 27 -15.35 -14.01 11.27
N CYS A 28 -14.08 -13.74 10.98
CA CYS A 28 -13.48 -14.13 9.70
C CYS A 28 -13.34 -15.65 9.67
N ARG A 29 -14.26 -16.34 8.99
CA ARG A 29 -14.11 -17.77 8.67
C ARG A 29 -13.45 -17.93 7.31
N MET A 30 -12.26 -18.50 7.33
CA MET A 30 -11.65 -19.12 6.15
C MET A 30 -12.48 -20.35 5.76
N VAL A 31 -13.11 -20.32 4.59
CA VAL A 31 -13.67 -21.53 3.97
C VAL A 31 -12.54 -22.17 3.17
N CYS A 32 -11.85 -23.11 3.80
CA CYS A 32 -11.05 -24.10 3.11
C CYS A 32 -11.60 -25.47 3.49
N ASP A 33 -12.47 -26.03 2.65
CA ASP A 33 -12.62 -27.49 2.59
C ASP A 33 -11.44 -28.04 1.80
N PRO A 34 -10.78 -29.08 2.34
CA PRO A 34 -10.63 -30.26 1.52
C PRO A 34 -11.03 -31.54 2.24
N TYR A 35 -11.69 -32.38 1.46
CA TYR A 35 -12.07 -33.77 1.71
C TYR A 35 -10.95 -34.65 2.28
N GLY A 36 -11.33 -35.49 3.25
CA GLY A 36 -10.99 -36.90 3.24
C GLY A 36 -9.97 -37.39 4.28
N GLY A 37 -10.34 -38.46 5.00
CA GLY A 37 -9.37 -39.46 5.42
C GLY A 37 -9.32 -39.82 6.90
N THR A 38 -10.07 -40.87 7.25
CA THR A 38 -9.66 -41.98 8.12
C THR A 38 -9.33 -41.74 9.60
N LYS A 39 -10.21 -42.31 10.45
CA LYS A 39 -10.02 -42.61 11.87
C LYS A 39 -9.03 -43.77 12.09
N ALA A 40 -8.28 -43.71 13.20
CA ALA A 40 -7.84 -44.84 14.03
C ALA A 40 -7.27 -44.32 15.38
N PRO A 41 -7.06 -45.14 16.42
CA PRO A 41 -8.03 -46.05 17.05
C PRO A 41 -8.05 -45.88 18.60
N SER A 42 -9.19 -46.19 19.23
CA SER A 42 -9.28 -46.40 20.69
C SER A 42 -9.39 -47.89 20.99
N THR A 43 -8.41 -48.40 21.72
CA THR A 43 -8.38 -49.74 22.33
C THR A 43 -9.30 -49.80 23.55
N ALA A 44 -10.17 -50.82 23.64
CA ALA A 44 -10.47 -51.54 24.89
C ALA A 44 -11.43 -52.74 24.68
N ALA A 45 -10.97 -53.89 25.20
CA ALA A 45 -11.72 -54.96 25.88
C ALA A 45 -12.70 -55.89 25.11
N THR A 46 -12.33 -57.17 25.10
CA THR A 46 -13.14 -58.42 24.99
C THR A 46 -13.78 -58.76 26.37
N PRO A 47 -14.50 -59.90 26.62
CA PRO A 47 -14.88 -61.04 25.75
C PRO A 47 -16.34 -61.61 25.93
N ASP A 48 -16.67 -62.56 25.03
CA ASP A 48 -17.23 -63.91 25.30
C ASP A 48 -18.70 -64.31 24.99
N ARG A 49 -18.78 -65.55 24.46
CA ARG A 49 -19.86 -66.57 24.38
C ARG A 49 -20.94 -66.57 23.29
N GLY A 50 -20.97 -67.69 22.55
CA GLY A 50 -22.17 -68.26 21.91
C GLY A 50 -21.89 -69.33 20.84
N LEU A 51 -22.15 -70.60 21.17
CA LEU A 51 -21.94 -71.82 20.37
C LEU A 51 -23.01 -72.06 19.28
N MET A 52 -22.66 -72.64 18.12
CA MET A 52 -23.23 -73.91 17.60
C MET A 52 -22.66 -74.29 16.22
N GLN A 53 -22.36 -75.58 16.08
CA GLN A 53 -21.97 -76.28 14.85
C GLN A 53 -23.19 -76.71 14.03
N SER A 54 -23.09 -76.72 12.69
CA SER A 54 -23.50 -77.86 11.85
C SER A 54 -23.09 -77.68 10.38
N LEU A 55 -22.65 -78.77 9.77
CA LEU A 55 -22.46 -79.07 8.33
C LEU A 55 -23.30 -80.35 8.06
N PRO A 56 -23.64 -80.80 6.82
CA PRO A 56 -23.09 -80.42 5.51
C PRO A 56 -24.07 -80.39 4.28
N THR A 57 -23.52 -80.00 3.12
CA THR A 57 -23.75 -80.50 1.73
C THR A 57 -24.73 -79.83 0.73
N PHE A 58 -24.18 -79.63 -0.49
CA PHE A 58 -24.74 -79.45 -1.86
C PHE A 58 -25.00 -78.04 -2.46
N ILE A 59 -24.04 -77.61 -3.29
CA ILE A 59 -24.14 -77.14 -4.70
C ILE A 59 -25.33 -76.26 -5.09
N GLN A 60 -25.09 -74.94 -5.26
CA GLN A 60 -25.25 -74.19 -6.52
C GLN A 60 -24.70 -72.77 -6.30
N GLY A 61 -23.68 -72.35 -7.06
CA GLY A 61 -23.15 -70.99 -6.94
C GLY A 61 -24.21 -69.95 -7.30
N PRO A 62 -24.26 -68.79 -6.61
CA PRO A 62 -25.23 -67.75 -6.92
C PRO A 62 -25.10 -67.30 -8.38
N LYS A 63 -26.23 -67.11 -9.06
CA LYS A 63 -26.29 -66.56 -10.43
C LYS A 63 -25.52 -65.23 -10.44
N GLY A 64 -24.58 -65.09 -11.37
CA GLY A 64 -23.75 -63.88 -11.49
C GLY A 64 -24.60 -62.61 -11.61
N GLU A 65 -24.16 -61.54 -10.95
CA GLU A 65 -24.85 -60.25 -10.94
C GLU A 65 -25.04 -59.71 -12.36
N ALA A 66 -26.16 -59.00 -12.58
CA ALA A 66 -26.40 -58.32 -13.84
C ALA A 66 -25.25 -57.34 -14.14
N GLY A 67 -24.78 -57.34 -15.39
CA GLY A 67 -23.73 -56.42 -15.84
C GLY A 67 -24.12 -54.97 -15.55
N ARG A 68 -23.17 -54.17 -15.08
CA ARG A 68 -23.42 -52.76 -14.76
C ARG A 68 -23.95 -52.02 -16.00
N PRO A 69 -24.93 -51.10 -15.84
CA PRO A 69 -25.38 -50.26 -16.93
C PRO A 69 -24.20 -49.58 -17.63
N GLY A 70 -24.29 -49.45 -18.96
CA GLY A 70 -23.26 -48.76 -19.74
C GLY A 70 -23.07 -47.32 -19.25
N LYS A 71 -21.84 -46.81 -19.35
CA LYS A 71 -21.53 -45.42 -18.97
C LYS A 71 -22.36 -44.47 -19.84
N ALA A 72 -22.89 -43.41 -19.23
CA ALA A 72 -23.53 -42.33 -19.96
C ALA A 72 -22.58 -41.78 -21.04
N GLY A 73 -23.13 -41.45 -22.21
CA GLY A 73 -22.35 -40.84 -23.29
C GLY A 73 -21.72 -39.51 -22.86
N PRO A 74 -20.62 -39.09 -23.49
CA PRO A 74 -20.01 -37.81 -23.20
C PRO A 74 -21.01 -36.67 -23.47
N ARG A 75 -20.98 -35.64 -22.62
CA ARG A 75 -21.73 -34.41 -22.86
C ARG A 75 -21.26 -33.80 -24.20
N GLY A 76 -22.20 -33.32 -25.00
CA GLY A 76 -21.89 -32.61 -26.24
C GLY A 76 -20.98 -31.39 -25.99
N PRO A 77 -20.23 -30.93 -27.01
CA PRO A 77 -19.38 -29.76 -26.88
C PRO A 77 -20.20 -28.52 -26.50
N PRO A 78 -19.61 -27.55 -25.76
CA PRO A 78 -20.21 -26.24 -25.57
C PRO A 78 -20.56 -25.59 -26.92
N GLY A 79 -21.66 -24.84 -26.96
CA GLY A 79 -22.02 -24.06 -28.14
C GLY A 79 -20.97 -23.00 -28.47
N GLU A 80 -20.91 -22.58 -29.73
CA GLU A 80 -20.00 -21.53 -30.16
C GLU A 80 -20.33 -20.19 -29.46
N PRO A 81 -19.31 -19.38 -29.13
CA PRO A 81 -19.54 -18.03 -28.63
C PRO A 81 -20.40 -17.21 -29.60
N GLY A 82 -21.29 -16.37 -29.05
CA GLY A 82 -22.09 -15.46 -29.86
C GLY A 82 -21.22 -14.45 -30.62
N PRO A 83 -21.73 -13.88 -31.73
CA PRO A 83 -21.00 -12.86 -32.47
C PRO A 83 -20.73 -11.62 -31.59
N PRO A 84 -19.62 -10.90 -31.83
CA PRO A 84 -19.35 -9.62 -31.15
C PRO A 84 -20.52 -8.64 -31.33
N GLY A 85 -20.79 -7.86 -30.28
CA GLY A 85 -21.78 -6.78 -30.36
C GLY A 85 -21.41 -5.72 -31.39
N PRO A 86 -22.39 -4.92 -31.86
CA PRO A 86 -22.12 -3.82 -32.78
C PRO A 86 -21.19 -2.79 -32.14
N VAL A 87 -20.36 -2.14 -32.96
CA VAL A 87 -19.51 -1.03 -32.52
C VAL A 87 -20.39 0.12 -32.03
N GLY A 88 -20.03 0.72 -30.90
CA GLY A 88 -20.74 1.88 -30.35
C GLY A 88 -20.70 3.09 -31.29
N PRO A 89 -21.64 4.04 -31.16
CA PRO A 89 -21.62 5.26 -31.96
C PRO A 89 -20.34 6.07 -31.70
N PRO A 90 -19.85 6.84 -32.70
CA PRO A 90 -18.75 7.77 -32.49
C PRO A 90 -19.07 8.76 -31.36
N GLY A 91 -18.07 9.07 -30.52
CA GLY A 91 -18.22 10.08 -29.47
C GLY A 91 -18.52 11.46 -30.05
N GLU A 92 -19.25 12.29 -29.29
CA GLU A 92 -19.52 13.66 -29.68
C GLU A 92 -18.22 14.46 -29.82
N LYS A 93 -18.17 15.32 -30.85
CA LYS A 93 -17.02 16.21 -31.07
C LYS A 93 -16.93 17.19 -29.90
N GLY A 94 -15.77 17.27 -29.25
CA GLY A 94 -15.54 18.21 -28.16
C GLY A 94 -15.80 19.66 -28.58
N GLU A 95 -16.31 20.46 -27.63
CA GLU A 95 -16.55 21.88 -27.85
C GLU A 95 -15.27 22.63 -28.23
N PRO A 96 -15.34 23.65 -29.12
CA PRO A 96 -14.20 24.50 -29.42
C PRO A 96 -13.62 25.12 -28.13
N GLY A 97 -12.30 25.10 -28.00
CA GLY A 97 -11.62 25.72 -26.87
C GLY A 97 -11.97 27.21 -26.76
N ARG A 98 -12.18 27.69 -25.53
CA ARG A 98 -12.45 29.12 -25.30
C ARG A 98 -11.27 29.96 -25.80
N GLN A 99 -11.59 31.08 -26.44
CA GLN A 99 -10.60 32.05 -26.89
C GLN A 99 -9.74 32.49 -25.70
N GLY A 100 -8.41 32.51 -25.88
CA GLY A 100 -7.48 32.95 -24.85
C GLY A 100 -7.77 34.39 -24.41
N LEU A 101 -7.60 34.67 -23.12
CA LEU A 101 -7.72 36.03 -22.61
C LEU A 101 -6.71 36.95 -23.31
N PRO A 102 -7.07 38.22 -23.59
CA PRO A 102 -6.12 39.20 -24.10
C PRO A 102 -4.86 39.26 -23.23
N GLY A 103 -3.69 39.35 -23.88
CA GLY A 103 -2.43 39.51 -23.18
C GLY A 103 -2.44 40.79 -22.33
N PRO A 104 -1.80 40.79 -21.15
CA PRO A 104 -1.68 42.00 -20.34
C PRO A 104 -0.95 43.11 -21.11
N PRO A 105 -1.24 44.40 -20.84
CA PRO A 105 -0.52 45.52 -21.42
C PRO A 105 0.99 45.38 -21.23
N GLY A 106 1.76 45.71 -22.26
CA GLY A 106 3.22 45.70 -22.21
C GLY A 106 3.75 46.63 -21.11
N ALA A 107 4.78 46.20 -20.39
CA ALA A 107 5.40 46.98 -19.33
C ALA A 107 5.97 48.31 -19.88
N PRO A 108 5.79 49.45 -19.19
CA PRO A 108 6.44 50.70 -19.53
C PRO A 108 7.97 50.57 -19.55
N GLY A 109 8.62 51.20 -20.53
CA GLY A 109 10.06 51.14 -20.73
C GLY A 109 10.86 51.60 -19.51
N LEU A 110 11.82 50.76 -19.09
CA LEU A 110 12.66 50.96 -17.93
C LEU A 110 13.77 51.97 -18.25
N ASN A 111 13.60 53.23 -17.84
CA ASN A 111 14.69 54.19 -17.79
C ASN A 111 15.46 54.01 -16.46
N ALA A 112 16.77 53.86 -16.58
CA ALA A 112 17.70 53.56 -15.51
C ALA A 112 17.80 54.69 -14.46
N ALA A 113 17.57 54.36 -13.19
CA ALA A 113 18.31 54.88 -12.03
C ALA A 113 17.86 54.13 -10.76
N GLY A 114 18.84 53.77 -9.91
CA GLY A 114 18.72 52.86 -8.78
C GLY A 114 17.52 53.05 -7.84
N ALA A 115 16.76 51.96 -7.68
CA ALA A 115 16.27 51.47 -6.39
C ALA A 115 15.78 50.04 -6.62
N ILE A 116 16.43 49.09 -5.95
CA ILE A 116 15.95 47.70 -5.80
C ILE A 116 14.65 47.79 -4.99
N SER A 117 13.52 47.98 -5.67
CA SER A 117 12.21 48.09 -5.03
C SER A 117 11.55 46.72 -5.05
N ALA A 118 11.28 46.21 -3.85
CA ALA A 118 10.58 44.98 -3.55
C ALA A 118 9.29 44.86 -4.38
N ALA A 119 9.35 44.05 -5.43
CA ALA A 119 8.14 43.62 -6.11
C ALA A 119 7.45 42.59 -5.21
N THR A 120 6.28 42.95 -4.71
CA THR A 120 5.33 42.10 -3.98
C THR A 120 4.87 40.95 -4.89
N TYR A 121 5.74 39.97 -5.11
CA TYR A 121 5.37 38.67 -5.67
C TYR A 121 4.63 37.89 -4.58
N SER A 122 3.41 37.43 -4.89
CA SER A 122 2.58 36.46 -4.16
C SER A 122 3.17 35.97 -2.82
N THR A 123 2.63 36.44 -1.71
CA THR A 123 3.02 36.09 -0.33
C THR A 123 2.72 34.64 0.07
N VAL A 124 2.40 33.76 -0.87
CA VAL A 124 2.08 32.35 -0.61
C VAL A 124 3.32 31.52 -0.91
N PRO A 125 3.90 30.84 0.09
CA PRO A 125 5.03 29.94 -0.13
C PRO A 125 4.66 28.86 -1.13
N LYS A 126 5.47 28.70 -2.18
CA LYS A 126 5.32 27.63 -3.18
C LYS A 126 6.51 26.69 -3.06
N ILE A 127 6.29 25.53 -2.45
CA ILE A 127 7.31 24.51 -2.22
C ILE A 127 6.77 23.18 -2.72
N ALA A 128 7.48 22.55 -3.65
CA ALA A 128 7.12 21.22 -4.16
C ALA A 128 8.34 20.54 -4.77
N PHE A 129 8.48 19.24 -4.55
CA PHE A 129 9.51 18.43 -5.21
C PHE A 129 8.98 17.07 -5.64
N TYR A 130 9.62 16.52 -6.66
CA TYR A 130 9.45 15.14 -7.13
C TYR A 130 10.78 14.65 -7.69
N ALA A 131 11.25 13.51 -7.18
CA ALA A 131 12.49 12.88 -7.59
C ALA A 131 12.29 11.39 -7.82
N GLY A 132 12.88 10.89 -8.90
CA GLY A 132 13.08 9.48 -9.17
C GLY A 132 14.45 9.00 -8.70
N LEU A 133 14.73 7.71 -8.89
CA LEU A 133 15.98 7.08 -8.49
C LEU A 133 16.76 6.61 -9.72
N LYS A 134 18.02 6.99 -9.87
CA LYS A 134 18.89 6.45 -10.92
C LYS A 134 19.46 5.12 -10.44
N ARG A 135 19.44 4.10 -11.31
CA ARG A 135 20.05 2.78 -11.04
C ARG A 135 19.55 2.18 -9.70
N GLN A 136 20.30 1.24 -9.15
CA GLN A 136 20.01 0.58 -7.86
C GLN A 136 20.84 1.22 -6.75
N HIS A 137 20.20 1.56 -5.63
CA HIS A 137 20.84 2.24 -4.50
C HIS A 137 20.57 1.47 -3.21
N GLU A 138 21.59 1.37 -2.35
CA GLU A 138 21.37 1.09 -0.93
C GLU A 138 20.68 2.30 -0.29
N GLY A 139 19.89 2.05 0.75
CA GLY A 139 19.15 3.11 1.45
C GLY A 139 19.15 2.99 2.97
N TYR A 140 20.08 2.22 3.54
CA TYR A 140 20.09 1.89 4.98
C TYR A 140 20.29 3.09 5.90
N GLU A 141 20.92 4.16 5.43
CA GLU A 141 20.99 5.44 6.15
C GLU A 141 19.95 6.42 5.60
N VAL A 142 20.10 6.77 4.33
CA VAL A 142 19.17 7.60 3.55
C VAL A 142 19.16 7.11 2.11
N LEU A 143 17.99 6.87 1.55
CA LEU A 143 17.82 6.62 0.12
C LEU A 143 17.85 7.95 -0.65
N LYS A 144 18.85 8.12 -1.50
CA LYS A 144 19.08 9.34 -2.28
C LYS A 144 18.42 9.25 -3.65
N PHE A 145 17.28 9.90 -3.85
CA PHE A 145 16.60 10.02 -5.13
C PHE A 145 17.29 11.10 -5.97
N ASP A 146 18.13 10.69 -6.90
CA ASP A 146 19.06 11.54 -7.65
C ASP A 146 18.59 11.90 -9.07
N ASP A 147 17.37 11.52 -9.45
CA ASP A 147 16.70 11.94 -10.69
C ASP A 147 15.60 12.97 -10.42
N VAL A 148 16.01 14.19 -10.09
CA VAL A 148 15.09 15.29 -9.75
C VAL A 148 14.36 15.79 -10.99
N VAL A 149 13.03 15.78 -10.95
CA VAL A 149 12.15 16.27 -12.03
C VAL A 149 11.55 17.62 -11.66
N THR A 150 11.13 17.80 -10.41
CA THR A 150 10.58 19.05 -9.88
C THR A 150 11.27 19.38 -8.56
N ASN A 151 11.66 20.64 -8.37
CA ASN A 151 12.23 21.11 -7.10
C ASN A 151 11.97 22.61 -6.88
N LEU A 152 10.69 22.99 -6.86
CA LEU A 152 10.27 24.36 -6.64
C LEU A 152 10.65 24.80 -5.21
N GLY A 153 11.46 25.85 -5.12
CA GLY A 153 12.03 26.33 -3.86
C GLY A 153 13.35 25.67 -3.46
N ASN A 154 13.82 24.65 -4.17
CA ASN A 154 15.09 23.95 -3.91
C ASN A 154 15.27 23.41 -2.48
N HIS A 155 14.19 22.88 -1.90
CA HIS A 155 14.20 22.30 -0.54
C HIS A 155 14.60 20.83 -0.51
N TYR A 156 14.52 20.12 -1.64
CA TYR A 156 15.04 18.76 -1.76
C TYR A 156 16.48 18.79 -2.29
N ASP A 157 17.38 18.11 -1.60
CA ASP A 157 18.77 17.96 -2.01
C ASP A 157 19.06 16.50 -2.42
N PRO A 158 19.29 16.21 -3.71
CA PRO A 158 19.57 14.85 -4.18
C PRO A 158 20.92 14.30 -3.70
N THR A 159 21.85 15.15 -3.25
CA THR A 159 23.16 14.69 -2.74
C THR A 159 23.06 14.10 -1.33
N THR A 160 22.10 14.59 -0.54
CA THR A 160 21.79 14.11 0.81
C THR A 160 20.59 13.16 0.84
N GLY A 161 19.66 13.29 -0.12
CA GLY A 161 18.41 12.53 -0.19
C GLY A 161 17.29 13.12 0.67
N LYS A 162 17.49 14.34 1.20
CA LYS A 162 16.62 14.94 2.22
C LYS A 162 15.85 16.13 1.66
N PHE A 163 14.63 16.29 2.16
CA PHE A 163 13.90 17.55 2.12
C PHE A 163 14.18 18.32 3.41
N THR A 164 14.56 19.59 3.34
CA THR A 164 14.76 20.46 4.52
C THR A 164 13.72 21.56 4.56
N CYS A 165 12.94 21.60 5.63
CA CYS A 165 11.95 22.62 5.85
C CYS A 165 12.62 23.97 6.13
N SER A 166 12.11 25.06 5.54
CA SER A 166 12.50 26.44 5.93
C SER A 166 11.31 27.34 6.27
N ILE A 167 10.09 26.87 6.02
CA ILE A 167 8.84 27.60 6.29
C ILE A 167 7.95 26.70 7.15
N PRO A 168 7.55 27.12 8.36
CA PRO A 168 6.67 26.32 9.20
C PRO A 168 5.31 26.10 8.51
N GLY A 169 4.76 24.90 8.65
CA GLY A 169 3.49 24.59 8.01
C GLY A 169 3.18 23.11 7.90
N ILE A 170 2.09 22.83 7.19
CA ILE A 170 1.59 21.48 6.89
C ILE A 170 2.07 21.06 5.50
N TYR A 171 2.76 19.92 5.45
CA TYR A 171 3.34 19.34 4.25
C TYR A 171 2.76 17.95 3.97
N PHE A 172 2.58 17.64 2.70
CA PHE A 172 2.27 16.28 2.23
C PHE A 172 3.54 15.62 1.69
N PHE A 173 3.72 14.34 1.99
CA PHE A 173 4.76 13.51 1.40
C PHE A 173 4.20 12.16 0.98
N THR A 174 4.71 11.63 -0.12
CA THR A 174 4.46 10.25 -0.53
C THR A 174 5.69 9.67 -1.20
N TYR A 175 5.89 8.38 -0.97
CA TYR A 175 6.95 7.60 -1.59
C TYR A 175 6.39 6.30 -2.13
N HIS A 176 7.02 5.85 -3.21
CA HIS A 176 6.80 4.54 -3.80
C HIS A 176 8.18 3.97 -4.10
N VAL A 177 8.61 2.95 -3.38
CA VAL A 177 9.94 2.37 -3.55
C VAL A 177 9.79 0.95 -4.04
N LEU A 178 10.25 0.69 -5.27
CA LEU A 178 10.41 -0.67 -5.78
C LEU A 178 11.66 -1.25 -5.11
N MET A 179 11.46 -2.18 -4.18
CA MET A 179 12.51 -2.79 -3.40
C MET A 179 12.82 -4.20 -3.88
N ARG A 180 14.08 -4.60 -3.74
CA ARG A 180 14.52 -5.98 -3.91
C ARG A 180 15.06 -6.54 -2.59
N GLY A 181 14.36 -7.53 -2.04
CA GLY A 181 14.70 -8.22 -0.79
C GLY A 181 15.31 -9.61 -1.02
N GLY A 182 15.75 -10.24 0.08
CA GLY A 182 16.12 -11.66 0.09
C GLY A 182 14.90 -12.57 0.19
N ASP A 183 15.03 -13.81 -0.29
CA ASP A 183 13.94 -14.80 -0.30
C ASP A 183 13.38 -15.02 1.12
N GLY A 184 12.06 -14.88 1.28
CA GLY A 184 11.36 -15.09 2.55
C GLY A 184 11.63 -14.05 3.64
N THR A 185 12.42 -13.00 3.36
CA THR A 185 12.75 -11.95 4.34
C THR A 185 11.90 -10.71 4.14
N SER A 186 11.47 -10.08 5.24
CA SER A 186 10.76 -8.81 5.17
C SER A 186 11.71 -7.67 4.80
N MET A 187 11.22 -6.73 4.02
CA MET A 187 11.88 -5.48 3.67
C MET A 187 10.92 -4.33 3.92
N TRP A 188 11.44 -3.15 4.25
CA TRP A 188 10.59 -1.98 4.48
C TRP A 188 11.28 -0.67 4.08
N ALA A 189 10.44 0.30 3.77
CA ALA A 189 10.84 1.69 3.59
C ALA A 189 10.14 2.55 4.65
N ASP A 190 10.94 3.37 5.34
CA ASP A 190 10.49 4.30 6.36
C ASP A 190 10.63 5.73 5.86
N LEU A 191 9.59 6.53 6.05
CA LEU A 191 9.70 7.98 5.98
C LEU A 191 10.03 8.51 7.37
N CYS A 192 11.19 9.16 7.46
CA CYS A 192 11.72 9.74 8.68
C CYS A 192 11.51 11.26 8.67
N LYS A 193 11.14 11.81 9.83
CA LYS A 193 11.27 13.23 10.17
C LYS A 193 12.37 13.33 11.22
N ASN A 194 13.49 13.96 10.88
CA ASN A 194 14.72 13.91 11.67
C ASN A 194 15.06 12.44 11.98
N ASN A 195 15.32 12.09 13.24
CA ASN A 195 15.64 10.72 13.65
C ASN A 195 14.42 9.85 14.02
N GLN A 196 13.18 10.28 13.68
CA GLN A 196 11.97 9.54 14.02
C GLN A 196 11.22 9.05 12.77
N VAL A 197 10.87 7.77 12.75
CA VAL A 197 9.98 7.18 11.74
C VAL A 197 8.57 7.74 11.91
N ARG A 198 7.98 8.24 10.82
CA ARG A 198 6.64 8.83 10.80
C ARG A 198 5.63 7.98 10.02
N ALA A 199 6.12 7.22 9.04
CA ALA A 199 5.39 6.17 8.36
C ALA A 199 6.34 5.09 7.87
N SER A 200 5.85 3.86 7.80
CA SER A 200 6.58 2.68 7.33
C SER A 200 5.71 1.91 6.34
N ALA A 201 6.33 1.24 5.39
CA ALA A 201 5.70 0.28 4.50
C ALA A 201 6.54 -0.98 4.44
N ILE A 202 5.94 -2.12 4.77
CA ILE A 202 6.59 -3.42 4.80
C ILE A 202 6.08 -4.31 3.67
N ALA A 203 6.98 -5.07 3.06
CA ALA A 203 6.70 -6.09 2.07
C ALA A 203 7.45 -7.39 2.43
N GLN A 204 6.82 -8.53 2.16
CA GLN A 204 7.44 -9.85 2.35
C GLN A 204 6.76 -10.86 1.45
N ASP A 205 7.55 -11.53 0.63
CA ASP A 205 7.11 -12.61 -0.25
C ASP A 205 7.99 -13.85 -0.05
N ALA A 206 7.43 -15.03 -0.32
CA ALA A 206 8.11 -16.30 -0.14
C ALA A 206 9.20 -16.55 -1.21
N ASP A 207 8.90 -16.23 -2.47
CA ASP A 207 9.72 -16.53 -3.65
C ASP A 207 9.77 -15.37 -4.67
N GLN A 208 9.17 -14.22 -4.34
CA GLN A 208 9.24 -13.00 -5.14
C GLN A 208 10.24 -12.02 -4.51
N ASN A 209 11.27 -11.65 -5.28
CA ASN A 209 12.30 -10.74 -4.76
C ASN A 209 11.93 -9.26 -4.86
N TYR A 210 10.95 -8.88 -5.68
CA TYR A 210 10.62 -7.48 -5.96
C TYR A 210 9.22 -7.14 -5.50
N ASP A 211 9.08 -6.12 -4.66
CA ASP A 211 7.77 -5.59 -4.28
C ASP A 211 7.86 -4.09 -3.94
N TYR A 212 6.72 -3.44 -3.80
CA TYR A 212 6.61 -2.03 -3.48
C TYR A 212 6.44 -1.79 -1.98
N ALA A 213 7.32 -0.96 -1.42
CA ALA A 213 7.10 -0.30 -0.14
C ALA A 213 6.63 1.14 -0.41
N SER A 214 5.33 1.40 -0.20
CA SER A 214 4.71 2.70 -0.47
C SER A 214 3.89 3.20 0.70
N ASN A 215 3.99 4.49 1.02
CA ASN A 215 3.13 5.14 2.00
C ASN A 215 3.03 6.65 1.72
N SER A 216 2.16 7.33 2.47
CA SER A 216 1.96 8.78 2.41
C SER A 216 1.67 9.34 3.80
N VAL A 217 2.10 10.57 4.06
CA VAL A 217 1.86 11.26 5.33
C VAL A 217 1.58 12.75 5.12
N VAL A 218 0.82 13.32 6.05
CA VAL A 218 0.70 14.76 6.24
C VAL A 218 1.39 15.11 7.55
N LEU A 219 2.36 16.01 7.52
CA LEU A 219 3.18 16.37 8.68
C LEU A 219 3.21 17.88 8.85
N HIS A 220 3.13 18.32 10.11
CA HIS A 220 3.58 19.65 10.49
C HIS A 220 5.11 19.65 10.61
N LEU A 221 5.76 20.64 9.99
CA LEU A 221 7.21 20.81 10.00
C LEU A 221 7.59 22.20 10.48
N GLU A 222 8.71 22.28 11.19
CA GLU A 222 9.37 23.52 11.61
C GLU A 222 10.62 23.78 10.75
N PRO A 223 11.08 25.04 10.63
CA PRO A 223 12.33 25.34 9.94
C PRO A 223 13.51 24.51 10.51
N GLY A 224 14.24 23.86 9.61
CA GLY A 224 15.35 22.96 9.95
C GLY A 224 14.96 21.49 10.04
N ASP A 225 13.67 21.14 10.11
CA ASP A 225 13.25 19.73 10.07
C ASP A 225 13.65 19.08 8.74
N GLU A 226 14.20 17.87 8.83
CA GLU A 226 14.58 17.06 7.68
C GLU A 226 13.57 15.92 7.47
N VAL A 227 13.14 15.70 6.23
CA VAL A 227 12.29 14.56 5.85
C VAL A 227 12.99 13.73 4.77
N TYR A 228 13.08 12.42 4.98
CA TYR A 228 13.82 11.53 4.07
C TYR A 228 13.34 10.08 4.18
N ILE A 229 13.78 9.24 3.24
CA ILE A 229 13.46 7.81 3.21
C ILE A 229 14.65 6.99 3.68
N LYS A 230 14.41 5.99 4.52
CA LYS A 230 15.38 4.99 4.97
C LYS A 230 14.85 3.60 4.63
N LEU A 231 15.72 2.69 4.22
CA LEU A 231 15.37 1.31 3.87
C LEU A 231 15.94 0.33 4.88
N ASP A 232 15.32 -0.85 4.96
CA ASP A 232 15.92 -2.04 5.57
C ASP A 232 15.47 -3.30 4.82
N GLY A 233 16.23 -4.39 4.97
CA GLY A 233 15.91 -5.70 4.38
C GLY A 233 16.01 -5.79 2.85
N GLY A 234 16.34 -4.71 2.14
CA GLY A 234 16.44 -4.72 0.67
C GLY A 234 17.05 -3.46 0.05
N LYS A 235 17.17 -3.47 -1.28
CA LYS A 235 17.72 -2.36 -2.09
C LYS A 235 16.64 -1.72 -2.95
N ALA A 236 16.72 -0.41 -3.18
CA ALA A 236 15.78 0.26 -4.06
C ALA A 236 16.22 0.20 -5.54
N HIS A 237 15.25 0.13 -6.45
CA HIS A 237 15.46 0.06 -7.88
C HIS A 237 14.75 1.18 -8.64
N GLY A 238 15.51 1.95 -9.42
CA GLY A 238 15.00 3.03 -10.27
C GLY A 238 14.31 2.58 -11.56
N GLY A 239 14.62 1.36 -12.02
CA GLY A 239 14.21 0.89 -13.36
C GLY A 239 15.06 1.46 -14.49
N ASN A 240 14.63 1.21 -15.73
CA ASN A 240 15.31 1.68 -16.94
C ASN A 240 15.07 3.18 -17.23
N ASN A 241 14.01 3.76 -16.69
CA ASN A 241 13.62 5.17 -16.89
C ASN A 241 13.75 6.02 -15.61
N ASN A 242 14.27 5.44 -14.53
CA ASN A 242 14.44 6.05 -13.21
C ASN A 242 13.13 6.41 -12.48
N LYS A 243 11.97 5.92 -12.92
CA LYS A 243 10.65 6.31 -12.39
C LYS A 243 9.92 5.25 -11.57
N TYR A 244 10.50 4.06 -11.37
CA TYR A 244 9.85 3.04 -10.53
C TYR A 244 9.94 3.34 -9.04
N SER A 245 11.04 3.94 -8.60
CA SER A 245 11.20 4.42 -7.22
C SER A 245 11.15 5.94 -7.19
N THR A 246 10.24 6.49 -6.41
CA THR A 246 9.94 7.92 -6.39
C THR A 246 9.68 8.46 -4.99
N PHE A 247 10.04 9.72 -4.78
CA PHE A 247 9.71 10.47 -3.58
C PHE A 247 9.23 11.88 -3.96
N SER A 248 8.14 12.32 -3.36
CA SER A 248 7.58 13.66 -3.58
C SER A 248 6.97 14.25 -2.33
N GLY A 249 6.87 15.57 -2.34
CA GLY A 249 6.13 16.30 -1.34
C GLY A 249 5.95 17.76 -1.71
N PHE A 250 5.04 18.43 -1.02
CA PHE A 250 4.73 19.84 -1.22
C PHE A 250 4.10 20.43 0.04
N ILE A 251 4.21 21.75 0.17
CA ILE A 251 3.50 22.49 1.22
C ILE A 251 2.01 22.57 0.87
N ILE A 252 1.16 22.29 1.86
CA ILE A 252 -0.30 22.44 1.74
C ILE A 252 -0.69 23.83 2.25
N TYR A 253 -0.29 24.16 3.48
CA TYR A 253 -0.53 25.44 4.14
C TYR A 253 0.71 25.85 4.92
N ALA A 254 1.07 27.12 4.84
CA ALA A 254 2.04 27.73 5.76
C ALA A 254 1.29 28.25 7.00
N ASP A 255 1.98 28.26 8.13
CA ASP A 255 1.45 28.78 9.40
C ASP A 255 1.30 30.32 9.42
#